data_AF-A0A8I1B1C5-F1
#
_entry.id   AF-A0A8I1B1C5-F1
#
_cell.length_a   1.000
_cell.length_b   1.000
_cell.length_c   1.000
_cell.angle_alpha   90.00
_cell.angle_beta   90.00
_cell.angle_gamma   90.00
#
_symmetry.space_group_name_H-M   'P 1'
#
loop_
_entity.id
_entity.type
_entity.pdbx_description
1 polymer ?
#
loop_
_entity_poly.entity_id
_entity_poly.type
_entity_poly.pdbx_seq_one_letter_code
_entity_poly.pdbx_strand_id
1 'polypeptide(L)'
;LKNAPLSQTPPTARPVSVLTGKKMDKIVWGPNWEDDLGGEFAARSRDALFEGVQKEMYSTFENTFMMYLPRLCEHCLNPACVASCP
;
A
#
# COMPACT_ATOMS: atom_id res chain seq x y z
N LEU A 1 6.27 -19.06 18.88
CA LEU A 1 7.54 -18.36 19.18
C LEU A 1 7.92 -18.53 20.64
N LYS A 2 7.16 -17.99 21.60
CA LYS A 2 7.45 -18.16 23.04
C LYS A 2 7.13 -19.54 23.61
N ASN A 3 6.05 -20.17 23.12
CA ASN A 3 5.57 -21.48 23.59
C ASN A 3 5.75 -22.58 22.53
N ALA A 4 6.79 -22.46 21.68
CA ALA A 4 7.04 -23.47 20.66
C ALA A 4 7.63 -24.73 21.31
N PRO A 5 7.12 -25.94 21.00
CA PRO A 5 7.74 -27.17 21.45
C PRO A 5 9.10 -27.38 20.77
N LEU A 6 9.91 -28.30 21.30
CA LEU A 6 11.16 -28.70 20.67
C LEU A 6 10.87 -29.21 19.24
N SER A 7 11.56 -28.63 18.27
CA SER A 7 11.42 -28.91 16.85
C SER A 7 12.80 -28.81 16.19
N GLN A 8 13.02 -29.57 15.13
CA GLN A 8 14.24 -29.48 14.32
C GLN A 8 14.32 -28.16 13.54
N THR A 9 13.17 -27.55 13.24
CA THR A 9 13.10 -26.28 12.52
C THR A 9 12.72 -25.14 13.46
N PRO A 10 13.34 -23.96 13.31
CA PRO A 10 12.98 -22.78 14.09
C PRO A 10 11.50 -22.40 13.89
N PRO A 11 10.77 -22.06 14.96
CA PRO A 11 9.40 -21.60 14.83
C PRO A 11 9.34 -20.22 14.16
N THR A 12 8.28 -19.97 13.39
CA THR A 12 7.97 -18.65 12.79
C THR A 12 6.54 -18.22 13.10
N ALA A 13 6.26 -16.92 13.01
CA ALA A 13 4.90 -16.38 13.08
C ALA A 13 4.32 -16.29 11.66
N ARG A 14 3.20 -16.99 11.41
CA ARG A 14 2.49 -16.94 10.13
C ARG A 14 1.37 -15.89 10.18
N PRO A 15 1.08 -15.21 9.06
CA PRO A 15 -0.04 -14.28 8.99
C PRO A 15 -1.39 -14.99 9.15
N VAL A 16 -2.31 -14.32 9.82
CA VAL A 16 -3.69 -14.77 10.06
C VAL A 16 -4.63 -13.65 9.66
N SER A 17 -5.67 -13.98 8.90
CA SER A 17 -6.69 -13.02 8.48
C SER A 17 -7.49 -12.55 9.68
N VAL A 18 -7.57 -11.24 9.91
CA VAL A 18 -8.42 -10.64 10.96
C VAL A 18 -9.92 -10.76 10.66
N LEU A 19 -10.28 -10.96 9.38
CA LEU A 19 -11.68 -11.13 8.96
C LEU A 19 -12.19 -12.56 9.16
N THR A 20 -11.34 -13.55 8.92
CA THR A 20 -11.75 -14.98 8.91
C THR A 20 -11.13 -15.83 10.01
N GLY A 21 -10.09 -15.33 10.68
CA GLY A 21 -9.29 -16.09 11.64
C GLY A 21 -8.42 -17.19 11.01
N LYS A 22 -8.45 -17.36 9.68
CA LYS A 22 -7.69 -18.41 8.98
C LYS A 22 -6.26 -17.97 8.69
N LYS A 23 -5.33 -18.93 8.70
CA LYS A 23 -3.95 -18.70 8.25
C LYS A 23 -3.94 -18.25 6.79
N MET A 24 -3.09 -17.29 6.48
CA MET A 24 -2.83 -16.86 5.11
C MET A 24 -1.57 -17.56 4.59
N ASP A 25 -1.57 -17.91 3.31
CA ASP A 25 -0.39 -18.49 2.66
C ASP A 25 0.65 -17.42 2.32
N LYS A 26 0.19 -16.25 1.84
CA LYS A 26 1.03 -15.09 1.56
C LYS A 26 0.24 -13.79 1.78
N ILE A 27 0.92 -12.76 2.25
CA ILE A 27 0.40 -11.39 2.23
C ILE A 27 0.68 -10.83 0.82
N VAL A 28 -0.36 -10.33 0.15
CA VAL A 28 -0.26 -9.84 -1.24
C VAL A 28 -0.54 -8.34 -1.38
N TRP A 29 -1.00 -7.69 -0.31
CA TRP A 29 -1.33 -6.27 -0.32
C TRP A 29 -1.33 -5.69 1.10
N GLY A 30 -1.22 -4.36 1.21
CA GLY A 30 -1.28 -3.60 2.46
C GLY A 30 -1.57 -2.12 2.20
N PRO A 31 -1.88 -1.33 3.24
CA PRO A 31 -2.30 0.06 3.08
C PRO A 31 -1.19 1.00 2.56
N ASN A 32 0.07 0.58 2.67
CA ASN A 32 1.25 1.31 2.20
C ASN A 32 2.10 0.43 1.26
N TRP A 33 1.45 -0.29 0.34
CA TRP A 33 2.12 -1.31 -0.49
C TRP A 33 3.08 -0.74 -1.54
N GLU A 34 2.88 0.53 -1.92
CA GLU A 34 3.65 1.25 -2.95
C GLU A 34 4.70 2.20 -2.33
N ASP A 35 4.98 2.03 -1.04
CA ASP A 35 5.97 2.81 -0.27
C ASP A 35 7.34 2.83 -0.95
N ASP A 36 8.02 3.98 -0.91
CA ASP A 36 9.36 4.19 -1.45
C ASP A 36 9.57 3.60 -2.87
N LEU A 37 8.59 3.82 -3.75
CA LEU A 37 8.57 3.33 -5.14
C LEU A 37 8.48 1.80 -5.28
N GLY A 38 7.87 1.13 -4.29
CA GLY A 38 7.56 -0.29 -4.33
C GLY A 38 6.71 -0.67 -5.55
N GLY A 39 7.26 -1.53 -6.40
CA GLY A 39 6.62 -2.01 -7.63
C GLY A 39 7.09 -1.31 -8.91
N GLU A 40 6.71 -1.89 -10.05
CA GLU A 40 7.15 -1.40 -11.37
C GLU A 40 6.59 -0.01 -11.70
N PHE A 41 7.38 0.78 -12.43
CA PHE A 41 6.93 2.11 -12.89
C PHE A 41 5.66 2.03 -13.75
N ALA A 42 5.48 0.96 -14.54
CA ALA A 42 4.26 0.77 -15.33
C ALA A 42 2.99 0.73 -14.46
N ALA A 43 3.08 0.15 -13.25
CA ALA A 43 1.96 0.13 -12.30
C ALA A 43 1.79 1.49 -11.61
N ARG A 44 2.89 2.08 -11.11
CA ARG A 44 2.90 3.35 -10.36
C ARG A 44 2.56 4.58 -11.21
N SER A 45 2.96 4.59 -12.48
CA SER A 45 2.69 5.70 -13.40
C SER A 45 1.22 5.81 -13.82
N ARG A 46 0.33 4.93 -13.33
CA ARG A 46 -1.13 5.05 -13.45
C ARG A 46 -1.72 6.05 -12.46
N ASP A 47 -0.91 6.70 -11.62
CA ASP A 47 -1.34 7.83 -10.80
C ASP A 47 -2.05 8.89 -11.65
N ALA A 48 -3.20 9.36 -11.17
CA ALA A 48 -4.01 10.38 -11.83
C ALA A 48 -3.24 11.70 -12.03
N LEU A 49 -2.26 11.99 -11.18
CA LEU A 49 -1.43 13.19 -11.29
C LEU A 49 -0.50 13.18 -12.52
N PHE A 50 -0.35 12.05 -13.21
CA PHE A 50 0.37 11.96 -14.50
C PHE A 50 -0.52 12.20 -15.71
N GLU A 51 -1.82 12.50 -15.55
CA GLU A 51 -2.70 12.80 -16.67
C GLU A 51 -2.20 14.04 -17.44
N GLY A 52 -2.03 13.91 -18.76
CA GLY A 52 -1.48 14.97 -19.61
C GLY A 52 0.03 15.19 -19.50
N VAL A 53 0.75 14.40 -18.71
CA VAL A 53 2.22 14.48 -18.54
C VAL A 53 2.93 13.43 -19.39
N GLN A 54 4.00 13.83 -20.09
CA GLN A 54 4.93 12.89 -20.74
C GLN A 54 5.82 12.23 -19.68
N LYS A 55 5.34 11.13 -19.12
CA LYS A 55 5.91 10.50 -17.92
C LYS A 55 7.01 9.49 -18.19
N GLU A 56 7.25 9.13 -19.45
CA GLU A 56 8.25 8.12 -19.86
C GLU A 56 9.66 8.48 -19.38
N MET A 57 10.00 9.77 -19.35
CA MET A 57 11.29 10.23 -18.84
C MET A 57 11.53 9.82 -17.38
N TYR A 58 10.48 9.77 -16.55
CA TYR A 58 10.59 9.45 -15.13
C TYR A 58 10.75 7.94 -14.84
N SER A 59 10.70 7.09 -15.88
CA SER A 59 11.01 5.67 -15.74
C SER A 59 12.51 5.39 -15.69
N THR A 60 13.35 6.36 -16.07
CA THR A 60 14.81 6.18 -16.06
C THR A 60 15.36 6.37 -14.66
N PHE A 61 16.45 5.67 -14.36
CA PHE A 61 17.07 5.70 -13.04
C PHE A 61 17.50 7.12 -12.65
N GLU A 62 18.08 7.87 -13.60
CA GLU A 62 18.59 9.23 -13.41
C GLU A 62 17.50 10.26 -13.14
N ASN A 63 16.27 9.99 -13.61
CA ASN A 63 15.13 10.89 -13.47
C ASN A 63 14.11 10.37 -12.44
N THR A 64 14.49 9.38 -11.63
CA THR A 64 13.64 8.83 -10.59
C THR A 64 13.44 9.85 -9.47
N PHE A 65 12.19 10.11 -9.11
CA PHE A 65 11.82 10.96 -7.98
C PHE A 65 10.68 10.33 -7.19
N MET A 66 10.52 10.74 -5.94
CA MET A 66 9.40 10.36 -5.08
C MET A 66 9.09 11.47 -4.07
N MET A 67 7.85 11.50 -3.58
CA MET A 67 7.40 12.40 -2.52
C MET A 67 6.40 11.70 -1.61
N TYR A 68 6.28 12.19 -0.39
CA TYR A 68 5.28 11.69 0.57
C TYR A 68 4.03 12.57 0.56
N LEU A 69 2.86 11.95 0.65
CA LEU A 69 1.57 12.62 0.73
C LEU A 69 0.78 12.16 1.97
N PRO A 70 1.12 12.65 3.18
CA PRO A 70 0.29 12.43 4.35
C PRO A 70 -1.04 13.18 4.20
N ARG A 71 -2.16 12.53 4.52
CA ARG A 71 -3.50 13.13 4.40
C ARG A 71 -4.46 12.58 5.44
N LEU A 72 -5.51 13.35 5.72
CA LEU A 72 -6.59 13.01 6.64
C LEU A 72 -7.92 13.59 6.12
N CYS A 73 -8.96 13.64 6.96
CA CYS A 73 -10.22 14.25 6.56
C CYS A 73 -10.04 15.76 6.33
N GLU A 74 -10.43 16.29 5.17
CA GLU A 74 -10.28 17.72 4.86
C GLU A 74 -11.22 18.64 5.66
N HIS A 75 -12.20 18.09 6.40
CA HIS A 75 -13.21 18.88 7.13
C HIS A 75 -13.82 20.01 6.29
N CYS A 76 -14.22 19.66 5.05
CA CYS A 76 -14.64 20.63 4.04
C CYS A 76 -15.79 21.52 4.52
N LEU A 77 -15.78 22.79 4.09
CA LEU A 77 -16.88 23.72 4.30
C LEU A 77 -18.18 23.27 3.59
N ASN A 78 -18.04 22.59 2.44
CA ASN A 78 -19.13 21.96 1.69
C ASN A 78 -18.86 20.45 1.54
N PRO A 79 -19.13 19.63 2.57
CA PRO A 79 -18.72 18.23 2.60
C PRO A 79 -19.70 17.32 1.84
N ALA A 80 -19.21 16.68 0.77
CA ALA A 80 -19.98 15.71 -0.02
C ALA A 80 -20.48 14.52 0.81
N CYS A 81 -19.73 14.11 1.84
CA CYS A 81 -20.13 13.03 2.75
C CYS A 81 -21.40 13.35 3.54
N VAL A 82 -21.61 14.61 3.97
CA VAL A 82 -22.85 15.02 4.67
C VAL A 82 -24.01 15.13 3.68
N ALA A 83 -23.78 15.70 2.50
CA ALA A 83 -24.81 15.85 1.47
C ALA A 83 -25.37 14.51 0.95
N SER A 84 -24.59 13.43 1.05
CA SER A 84 -24.94 12.10 0.53
C SER A 84 -25.47 11.16 1.61
N CYS A 85 -25.44 11.53 2.88
CA CYS A 85 -25.94 10.69 3.97
C CYS A 85 -27.47 10.58 3.84
N PRO A 86 -28.03 9.37 3.65
CA PRO A 86 -29.48 9.17 3.53
C PRO A 86 -30.27 9.64 4.75
#